data_AF-A0A1S6H087-F1
#
_entry.id   AF-A0A1S6H087-F1
#
_cell.length_a   1.000
_cell.length_b   1.000
_cell.length_c   1.000
_cell.angle_alpha   90.00
_cell.angle_beta   90.00
_cell.angle_gamma   90.00
#
_symmetry.space_group_name_H-M   'P 1'
#
loop_
_entity.id
_entity.type
_entity.pdbx_description
1 polymer ?
#
loop_
_entity_poly.entity_id
_entity_poly.type
_entity_poly.pdbx_seq_one_letter_code
_entity_poly.pdbx_strand_id
1 'polypeptide(L)'
;MQNKGMPLGNLTSQFFANIYLNELDYFVKHKLKAKYYIRYVDDFVILHQSREQLETWKTQINLFLINELKLELHPDKSRVIPLSRGIDFVGFRNFYHFRLLRRYPF
;
A
#
# COMPACT_ATOMS: atom_id res chain seq x y z
N MET A 1 -9.54 -16.27 -20.30
CA MET A 1 -8.68 -16.90 -19.27
C MET A 1 -7.29 -16.28 -19.40
N GLN A 2 -6.97 -15.28 -18.58
CA GLN A 2 -5.69 -14.57 -18.68
C GLN A 2 -4.90 -14.78 -17.39
N ASN A 3 -3.91 -15.68 -17.46
CA ASN A 3 -2.93 -15.91 -16.40
C ASN A 3 -1.97 -14.71 -16.31
N LYS A 4 -2.43 -13.60 -15.71
CA LYS A 4 -1.54 -12.57 -15.19
C LYS A 4 -1.34 -12.83 -13.71
N GLY A 5 -0.34 -13.64 -13.39
CA GLY A 5 0.09 -13.90 -12.04
C GLY A 5 1.52 -14.38 -12.08
N MET A 6 2.41 -13.67 -11.38
CA MET A 6 3.73 -14.24 -11.10
C MET A 6 3.55 -15.43 -10.15
N PRO A 7 4.23 -16.57 -10.39
CA PRO A 7 4.18 -17.69 -9.47
C PRO A 7 4.69 -17.26 -8.09
N LEU A 8 3.80 -17.33 -7.10
CA LEU A 8 4.09 -17.07 -5.69
C LEU A 8 5.00 -18.21 -5.18
N GLY A 9 6.31 -17.99 -5.19
CA GLY A 9 7.26 -19.01 -4.71
C GLY A 9 8.72 -18.85 -5.15
N ASN A 10 9.03 -17.96 -6.09
CA ASN A 10 10.40 -17.72 -6.53
C ASN A 10 10.93 -16.38 -6.00
N LEU A 11 12.11 -16.37 -5.37
CA LEU A 11 12.80 -15.17 -4.85
C LEU A 11 12.90 -14.06 -5.91
N THR A 12 13.07 -14.46 -7.16
CA THR A 12 13.12 -13.57 -8.32
C THR A 12 11.80 -12.82 -8.52
N SER A 13 10.64 -13.47 -8.38
CA SER A 13 9.33 -12.84 -8.53
C SER A 13 9.07 -11.77 -7.47
N GLN A 14 9.49 -12.01 -6.22
CA GLN A 14 9.39 -11.00 -5.15
C GLN A 14 10.34 -9.82 -5.39
N PHE A 15 11.53 -10.08 -5.92
CA PHE A 15 12.48 -9.03 -6.27
C PHE A 15 11.98 -8.16 -7.43
N PHE A 16 11.42 -8.77 -8.48
CA PHE A 16 10.84 -8.04 -9.60
C PHE A 16 9.65 -7.19 -9.19
N ALA A 17 8.76 -7.69 -8.32
CA ALA A 17 7.67 -6.88 -7.77
C ALA A 17 8.19 -5.65 -7.03
N ASN A 18 9.26 -5.81 -6.24
CA ASN A 18 9.89 -4.69 -5.54
C ASN A 18 10.50 -3.65 -6.46
N ILE A 19 11.21 -4.07 -7.51
CA ILE A 19 11.75 -3.14 -8.52
C ILE A 19 10.61 -2.44 -9.27
N TYR A 20 9.58 -3.17 -9.64
CA TYR A 20 8.48 -2.64 -10.43
C TYR A 20 7.72 -1.53 -9.67
N LEU A 21 7.57 -1.69 -8.36
CA LEU A 21 6.93 -0.70 -7.50
C LEU A 21 7.85 0.46 -7.07
N ASN A 22 9.14 0.45 -7.43
CA ASN A 22 10.04 1.58 -7.17
C ASN A 22 9.57 2.87 -7.89
N GLU A 23 8.92 2.75 -9.04
CA GLU A 23 8.33 3.89 -9.74
C GLU A 23 7.20 4.56 -8.92
N LEU A 24 6.45 3.77 -8.16
CA LEU A 24 5.46 4.30 -7.21
C LEU A 24 6.15 5.10 -6.10
N ASP A 25 7.28 4.61 -5.58
CA ASP A 25 8.04 5.31 -4.55
C ASP A 25 8.51 6.68 -5.05
N TYR A 26 9.03 6.72 -6.29
CA TYR A 26 9.44 7.95 -6.93
C TYR A 26 8.27 8.92 -7.09
N PHE A 27 7.12 8.44 -7.58
CA PHE A 27 5.90 9.23 -7.71
C PHE A 27 5.45 9.82 -6.38
N VAL A 28 5.37 9.00 -5.32
CA VAL A 28 4.89 9.44 -4.00
C VAL A 28 5.86 10.45 -3.38
N LYS A 29 7.17 10.25 -3.50
CA LYS A 29 8.17 11.16 -2.90
C LYS A 29 8.37 12.45 -3.68
N HIS A 30 8.37 12.41 -5.01
CA HIS A 30 8.72 13.57 -5.84
C HIS A 30 7.50 14.34 -6.35
N LYS A 31 6.39 13.65 -6.67
CA LYS A 31 5.15 14.29 -7.13
C LYS A 31 4.23 14.64 -5.98
N LEU A 32 3.88 13.65 -5.15
CA LEU A 32 2.95 13.87 -4.04
C LEU A 32 3.61 14.56 -2.83
N LYS A 33 4.94 14.42 -2.71
CA LYS A 33 5.74 14.92 -1.59
C LYS A 33 5.21 14.44 -0.23
N ALA A 34 4.69 13.21 -0.19
CA ALA A 34 4.18 12.63 1.04
C ALA A 34 5.34 12.37 2.03
N LYS A 35 5.36 13.15 3.11
CA LYS A 35 6.43 13.10 4.11
C LYS A 35 6.52 11.72 4.77
N TYR A 36 5.38 11.20 5.23
CA TYR A 36 5.29 9.92 5.92
C TYR A 36 4.75 8.84 4.97
N TYR A 37 5.66 8.21 4.24
CA TYR A 37 5.40 7.07 3.36
C TYR A 37 6.24 5.89 3.83
N ILE A 38 5.59 4.75 4.04
CA ILE A 38 6.20 3.48 4.46
C ILE A 38 5.74 2.40 3.50
N ARG A 39 6.66 1.53 3.07
CA ARG A 39 6.39 0.43 2.14
C ARG A 39 7.03 -0.86 2.66
N TYR A 40 6.30 -1.95 2.56
CA TYR A 40 6.73 -3.30 2.91
C TYR A 40 6.29 -4.26 1.81
N VAL A 41 7.24 -4.63 0.94
CA VAL A 41 6.98 -5.45 -0.25
C VAL A 41 5.87 -4.84 -1.12
N ASP A 42 4.68 -5.43 -1.15
CA ASP A 42 3.57 -4.95 -1.98
C ASP A 42 2.63 -4.01 -1.20
N ASP A 43 2.71 -4.00 0.13
CA ASP A 43 1.88 -3.15 0.99
C ASP A 43 2.55 -1.81 1.27
N PHE A 44 1.79 -0.72 1.24
CA PHE A 44 2.29 0.61 1.59
C PHE A 44 1.28 1.41 2.41
N VAL A 45 1.79 2.35 3.21
CA VAL A 45 1.02 3.21 4.10
C VAL A 45 1.49 4.64 3.96
N ILE A 46 0.54 5.56 3.82
CA ILE A 46 0.76 7.01 3.83
C ILE A 46 0.06 7.61 5.03
N LEU A 47 0.78 8.43 5.80
CA LEU A 47 0.23 9.15 6.94
C LEU A 47 0.17 10.65 6.63
N HIS A 48 -1.00 11.24 6.88
CA HIS A 48 -1.23 12.66 6.74
C HIS A 48 -2.32 13.12 7.70
N GLN A 49 -2.30 14.41 8.06
CA GLN A 49 -3.27 14.98 9.02
C GLN A 49 -4.64 15.24 8.36
N SER A 50 -4.65 15.63 7.08
CA SER A 50 -5.89 15.84 6.31
C SER A 50 -6.34 14.56 5.63
N ARG A 51 -7.58 14.14 5.93
CA ARG A 51 -8.25 13.02 5.26
C ARG A 51 -8.51 13.31 3.78
N GLU A 52 -8.92 14.53 3.45
CA GLU A 52 -9.20 14.93 2.07
C GLU A 52 -7.96 14.78 1.20
N GLN A 53 -6.79 15.20 1.71
CA GLN A 53 -5.52 15.02 1.02
C GLN A 53 -5.19 13.54 0.77
N LEU A 54 -5.50 12.66 1.73
CA LEU A 54 -5.29 11.22 1.58
C LEU A 54 -6.19 10.62 0.50
N GLU A 55 -7.45 11.05 0.41
CA GLU A 55 -8.37 10.61 -0.65
C GLU A 55 -7.92 11.14 -2.02
N THR A 56 -7.45 12.39 -2.10
CA THR A 56 -6.84 12.93 -3.33
C THR A 56 -5.63 12.12 -3.77
N TRP A 57 -4.69 11.85 -2.84
CA TRP A 57 -3.52 11.02 -3.14
C TRP A 57 -3.89 9.60 -3.51
N LYS A 58 -4.88 8.99 -2.85
CA LYS A 58 -5.38 7.66 -3.20
C LYS A 58 -5.85 7.61 -4.65
N THR A 59 -6.63 8.60 -5.09
CA THR A 59 -7.10 8.69 -6.49
C THR A 59 -5.93 8.87 -7.45
N GLN A 60 -4.98 9.77 -7.15
CA GLN A 60 -3.80 10.01 -7.99
C GLN A 60 -2.90 8.77 -8.10
N ILE A 61 -2.69 8.06 -6.99
CA ILE A 61 -1.93 6.81 -6.95
C ILE A 61 -2.65 5.73 -7.76
N ASN A 62 -3.97 5.59 -7.63
CA ASN A 62 -4.72 4.62 -8.42
C ASN A 62 -4.59 4.86 -9.92
N LEU A 63 -4.70 6.13 -10.35
CA LEU A 63 -4.52 6.51 -11.74
C LEU A 63 -3.09 6.24 -12.24
N PHE A 64 -2.08 6.56 -11.42
CA PHE A 64 -0.68 6.26 -11.74
C PHE A 64 -0.46 4.75 -11.90
N LEU A 65 -0.97 3.95 -10.97
CA LEU A 65 -0.84 2.49 -11.01
C LEU A 65 -1.48 1.90 -12.26
N ILE A 66 -2.66 2.38 -12.66
CA ILE A 66 -3.36 1.91 -13.85
C ILE A 66 -2.59 2.29 -15.13
N ASN A 67 -2.18 3.55 -15.24
CA ASN A 67 -1.61 4.10 -16.47
C ASN A 67 -0.16 3.65 -16.71
N GLU A 68 0.67 3.70 -15.68
CA GLU A 68 2.12 3.45 -15.80
C GLU A 68 2.46 1.99 -15.50
N LEU A 69 1.85 1.44 -14.45
CA LEU A 69 2.18 0.11 -13.94
C LEU A 69 1.17 -0.97 -14.32
N LYS A 70 0.06 -0.61 -14.98
CA LYS A 70 -1.04 -1.54 -15.34
C LYS A 70 -1.50 -2.40 -14.14
N LEU A 71 -1.45 -1.82 -12.94
CA LEU A 71 -1.88 -2.40 -11.68
C LEU A 71 -3.13 -1.67 -11.18
N GLU A 72 -3.98 -2.38 -10.48
CA GLU A 72 -5.17 -1.81 -9.85
C GLU A 72 -5.08 -1.98 -8.33
N LEU A 73 -5.43 -0.93 -7.60
CA LEU A 73 -5.58 -1.03 -6.15
C LEU A 73 -6.79 -1.89 -5.82
N HIS A 74 -6.61 -2.82 -4.87
CA HIS A 74 -7.74 -3.60 -4.40
C HIS A 74 -8.75 -2.67 -3.68
N PRO A 75 -10.00 -2.57 -4.16
CA PRO A 75 -10.97 -1.57 -3.69
C PRO A 75 -11.29 -1.75 -2.20
N ASP A 76 -11.42 -3.01 -1.76
CA ASP A 76 -11.75 -3.29 -0.36
C ASP A 76 -10.58 -3.18 0.62
N LYS A 77 -9.33 -3.38 0.18
CA LYS A 77 -8.15 -3.31 1.07
C LYS A 77 -7.59 -1.90 1.18
N SER A 78 -7.76 -1.08 0.15
CA SER A 78 -7.22 0.27 0.09
C SER A 78 -8.19 1.27 0.74
N ARG A 79 -7.99 1.56 2.03
CA ARG A 79 -8.88 2.42 2.81
C ARG A 79 -8.12 3.54 3.52
N VAL A 80 -8.71 4.74 3.53
CA VAL A 80 -8.26 5.83 4.40
C VAL A 80 -8.93 5.64 5.76
N ILE A 81 -8.13 5.35 6.78
CA ILE A 81 -8.60 5.11 8.15
C ILE A 81 -7.94 6.07 9.13
N PRO A 82 -8.64 6.52 10.19
CA PRO A 82 -8.03 7.31 11.23
C PRO A 82 -7.06 6.45 12.06
N LEU A 83 -5.90 7.01 12.42
CA LEU A 83 -4.89 6.38 13.27
C LEU A 83 -5.45 5.88 14.61
N SER A 84 -6.47 6.56 15.15
CA SER A 84 -7.14 6.18 16.40
C SER A 84 -7.83 4.81 16.34
N ARG A 85 -8.15 4.30 15.15
CA ARG A 85 -8.75 2.97 14.96
C ARG A 85 -7.71 1.83 14.98
N GLY A 86 -6.42 2.17 15.01
CA GLY A 86 -5.31 1.24 14.83
C GLY A 86 -5.10 0.89 13.35
N ILE A 87 -3.84 0.70 12.95
CA ILE A 87 -3.47 0.36 11.57
C ILE A 87 -3.17 -1.14 11.50
N ASP A 88 -3.91 -1.84 10.63
CA ASP A 88 -3.61 -3.22 10.28
C ASP A 88 -2.39 -3.23 9.35
N PHE A 89 -1.25 -3.73 9.82
CA PHE A 89 0.00 -3.78 9.06
C PHE A 89 0.81 -5.02 9.44
N VAL A 90 1.22 -5.81 8.44
CA VAL A 90 2.09 -7.00 8.58
C VAL A 90 1.60 -8.01 9.64
N GLY A 91 0.30 -8.31 9.65
CA GLY A 91 -0.29 -9.31 10.56
C GLY A 91 -0.57 -8.82 11.99
N PHE A 92 -0.33 -7.54 12.27
CA PHE A 92 -0.65 -6.91 13.55
C PHE A 92 -1.61 -5.75 13.37
N ARG A 93 -2.44 -5.52 14.38
CA ARG A 93 -3.18 -4.28 14.53
C ARG A 93 -2.39 -3.37 15.46
N ASN A 94 -1.74 -2.35 14.88
CA ASN A 94 -0.83 -1.45 15.56
C ASN A 94 -1.60 -0.24 16.10
N PHE A 95 -1.63 -0.08 17.42
CA PHE A 95 -2.10 1.13 18.09
C PHE A 95 -0.90 1.92 18.63
N TYR A 96 -1.12 3.17 19.00
CA TYR A 96 -0.05 4.08 19.44
C TYR A 96 0.76 3.56 20.64
N HIS A 97 0.12 2.82 21.55
CA HIS A 97 0.72 2.35 22.80
C HIS A 97 0.83 0.82 22.93
N PHE A 98 0.22 0.06 22.02
CA PHE A 98 0.24 -1.41 22.07
C PHE A 98 -0.06 -2.02 20.69
N ARG A 99 0.30 -3.29 20.52
CA ARG A 99 0.04 -4.06 19.29
C ARG A 99 -0.84 -5.26 19.63
N LEU A 100 -1.86 -5.52 18.81
CA LEU A 100 -2.66 -6.74 18.91
C LEU A 100 -2.28 -7.67 17.77
N LEU A 101 -2.01 -8.95 18.08
CA LEU A 101 -1.85 -9.99 17.08
C LEU A 101 -3.20 -10.22 16.39
N ARG A 102 -3.22 -10.24 15.06
CA ARG A 102 -4.46 -10.49 14.31
C ARG A 102 -4.88 -11.95 14.52
N ARG A 103 -5.93 -12.18 15.31
CA ARG A 103 -6.59 -13.49 15.38
C ARG A 103 -7.41 -13.69 14.10
N TYR A 104 -7.05 -14.67 13.29
CA TYR A 104 -7.97 -15.19 12.27
C TYR A 104 -9.13 -15.90 13.01
N PRO A 105 -10.39 -15.56 12.76
CA PRO A 105 -11.46 -16.50 13.06
C PRO A 105 -11.30 -17.65 12.06
N PHE A 106 -11.19 -18.87 12.59
CA PHE A 106 -11.35 -20.09 11.80
C PHE A 106 -12.78 -20.18 11.26
#